data_AF-A0A3N4S3P2-F1
#
_entry.id   AF-A0A3N4S3P2-F1
#
_cell.length_a   1.000
_cell.length_b   1.000
_cell.length_c   1.000
_cell.angle_alpha   90.00
_cell.angle_beta   90.00
_cell.angle_gamma   90.00
#
_symmetry.space_group_name_H-M   'P 1'
#
loop_
_entity.id
_entity.type
_entity.pdbx_description
1 polymer ?
#
loop_
_entity_poly.entity_id
_entity_poly.type
_entity_poly.pdbx_seq_one_letter_code
_entity_poly.pdbx_strand_id
1 'polypeptide(L)'
;MPYITWNGPAPTTAALASVNTGTTIKTMLQLATPATRMIQLLEWGWSSDDPPGADGVIELLQTDVAATVAAHVASGVVNLDPNGTASLLTLGTSATGYTASAEGTITATRPFDAISLSSVSGESSLSYVRQWMPDARPIIPVSKFLRVRATTPTTGIDMRCYIVFNEVG
;
A
#
# COMPACT_ATOMS: atom_id res chain seq x y z
N MET A 1 1.01 -8.85 16.80
CA MET A 1 1.42 -7.45 17.02
C MET A 1 1.19 -6.74 15.70
N PRO A 2 0.40 -5.66 15.68
CA PRO A 2 0.10 -4.96 14.44
C PRO A 2 1.23 -4.01 14.06
N TYR A 3 1.47 -3.91 12.76
CA TYR A 3 2.41 -3.01 12.13
C TYR A 3 1.65 -2.07 11.21
N ILE A 4 2.18 -0.86 11.02
CA ILE A 4 1.72 0.07 9.98
C ILE A 4 2.89 0.41 9.04
N THR A 5 2.59 0.50 7.75
CA THR A 5 3.56 0.94 6.74
C THR A 5 2.89 1.94 5.81
N TRP A 6 3.59 3.05 5.55
CA TRP A 6 3.16 4.14 4.69
C TRP A 6 3.90 4.11 3.36
N ASN A 7 3.36 4.75 2.32
CA ASN A 7 4.07 4.96 1.05
C ASN A 7 5.17 6.04 1.12
N GLY A 8 6.00 6.00 2.15
CA GLY A 8 7.06 6.97 2.37
C GLY A 8 7.97 6.57 3.53
N PRO A 9 9.11 7.26 3.70
CA PRO A 9 9.95 7.03 4.87
C PRO A 9 9.18 7.39 6.16
N ALA A 10 9.48 6.71 7.26
CA ALA A 10 8.89 7.06 8.55
C ALA A 10 9.14 8.55 8.85
N PRO A 11 8.10 9.32 9.23
CA PRO A 11 8.25 10.74 9.49
C PRO A 11 9.20 10.96 10.66
N THR A 12 10.04 11.98 10.54
CA THR A 12 10.99 12.39 11.59
C THR A 12 10.81 13.89 11.81
N THR A 13 11.81 14.71 11.51
CA THR A 13 11.70 16.18 11.53
C THR A 13 10.79 16.69 10.41
N ALA A 14 10.71 15.95 9.30
CA ALA A 14 9.81 16.26 8.18
C ALA A 14 8.50 15.46 8.27
N ALA A 15 7.41 16.09 7.85
CA ALA A 15 6.12 15.43 7.68
C ALA A 15 6.20 14.31 6.63
N LEU A 16 5.29 13.35 6.72
CA LEU A 16 5.17 12.31 5.71
C LEU A 16 4.76 12.93 4.37
N ALA A 17 5.67 12.87 3.40
CA ALA A 17 5.43 13.37 2.05
C ALA A 17 4.34 12.54 1.36
N SER A 18 3.46 13.22 0.62
CA SER A 18 2.61 12.58 -0.35
C SER A 18 3.44 12.18 -1.58
N VAL A 19 2.96 11.16 -2.29
CA VAL A 19 3.63 10.60 -3.46
C VAL A 19 2.74 10.81 -4.67
N ASN A 20 3.30 11.39 -5.72
CA ASN A 20 2.62 11.54 -6.99
C ASN A 20 2.23 10.18 -7.56
N THR A 21 0.98 10.02 -7.95
CA THR A 21 0.48 8.88 -8.73
C THR A 21 1.02 8.91 -10.16
N GLY A 22 0.40 8.16 -11.06
CA GLY A 22 0.68 8.19 -12.49
C GLY A 22 -0.61 8.18 -13.31
N THR A 23 -0.47 8.59 -14.57
CA THR A 23 -1.52 8.44 -15.59
C THR A 23 -1.70 7.00 -16.05
N THR A 24 -0.71 6.15 -15.75
CA THR A 24 -0.81 4.69 -15.79
C THR A 24 -0.86 4.13 -14.38
N ILE A 25 -1.26 2.86 -14.26
CA ILE A 25 -1.20 2.10 -12.99
C ILE A 25 0.18 2.29 -12.36
N LYS A 26 0.19 2.74 -11.11
CA LYS A 26 1.39 2.86 -10.29
C LYS A 26 1.17 2.20 -8.94
N THR A 27 2.06 1.30 -8.56
CA THR A 27 2.12 0.73 -7.23
C THR A 27 2.64 1.80 -6.27
N MET A 28 1.77 2.25 -5.38
CA MET A 28 2.04 3.30 -4.41
C MET A 28 2.73 2.72 -3.17
N LEU A 29 2.29 1.54 -2.72
CA LEU A 29 2.87 0.80 -1.60
C LEU A 29 2.86 -0.70 -1.93
N GLN A 30 3.97 -1.38 -1.66
CA GLN A 30 4.13 -2.82 -1.81
C GLN A 30 4.67 -3.43 -0.52
N LEU A 31 4.03 -4.48 -0.02
CA LEU A 31 4.55 -5.33 1.06
C LEU A 31 4.91 -6.72 0.51
N ALA A 32 6.09 -7.21 0.85
CA ALA A 32 6.58 -8.53 0.42
C ALA A 32 6.67 -9.48 1.62
N THR A 33 5.78 -10.47 1.65
CA THR A 33 5.81 -11.52 2.69
C THR A 33 7.03 -12.42 2.48
N PRO A 34 7.79 -12.74 3.54
CA PRO A 34 8.90 -13.69 3.44
C PRO A 34 8.38 -15.10 3.15
N ALA A 35 9.29 -16.04 2.88
CA ALA A 35 8.96 -17.45 2.64
C ALA A 35 8.47 -18.20 3.90
N THR A 36 8.65 -17.61 5.08
CA THR A 36 8.38 -18.24 6.38
C THR A 36 7.18 -17.66 7.10
N ARG A 37 6.65 -16.51 6.65
CA ARG A 37 5.62 -15.79 7.39
C ARG A 37 4.61 -15.09 6.51
N MET A 38 3.34 -15.22 6.90
CA MET A 38 2.20 -14.61 6.23
C MET A 38 1.85 -13.28 6.91
N ILE A 39 1.06 -12.46 6.22
CA ILE A 39 0.44 -11.28 6.85
C ILE A 39 -1.08 -11.38 6.79
N GLN A 40 -1.73 -10.97 7.88
CA GLN A 40 -3.16 -10.78 7.96
C GLN A 40 -3.46 -9.29 7.91
N LEU A 41 -4.33 -8.89 6.99
CA LEU A 41 -4.75 -7.51 6.79
C LEU A 41 -5.74 -7.08 7.88
N LEU A 42 -5.48 -5.92 8.49
CA LEU A 42 -6.32 -5.34 9.55
C LEU A 42 -7.05 -4.10 9.06
N GLU A 43 -6.34 -3.24 8.35
CA GLU A 43 -6.86 -1.99 7.79
C GLU A 43 -6.02 -1.55 6.60
N TRP A 44 -6.62 -0.84 5.66
CA TRP A 44 -5.90 -0.08 4.65
C TRP A 44 -6.60 1.24 4.40
N GLY A 45 -5.86 2.21 3.90
CA GLY A 45 -6.45 3.49 3.54
C GLY A 45 -5.53 4.36 2.69
N TRP A 46 -6.10 5.46 2.24
CA TRP A 46 -5.39 6.47 1.48
C TRP A 46 -6.01 7.85 1.68
N SER A 47 -5.23 8.88 1.39
CA SER A 47 -5.69 10.24 1.19
C SER A 47 -5.01 10.87 -0.02
N SER A 48 -5.70 11.76 -0.72
CA SER A 48 -5.13 12.60 -1.76
C SER A 48 -5.12 14.06 -1.32
N ASP A 49 -4.12 14.80 -1.78
CA ASP A 49 -4.02 16.23 -1.50
C ASP A 49 -5.03 17.04 -2.33
N ASP A 50 -5.41 16.53 -3.51
CA ASP A 50 -6.30 17.17 -4.46
C ASP A 50 -7.23 16.16 -5.16
N PRO A 51 -8.37 16.61 -5.74
CA PRO A 51 -9.17 15.80 -6.65
C PRO A 51 -8.45 15.59 -7.99
N PRO A 52 -8.62 14.43 -8.66
CA PRO A 52 -8.00 14.18 -9.95
C PRO A 52 -8.71 14.93 -11.08
N GLY A 53 -8.00 15.22 -12.18
CA GLY A 53 -8.59 15.86 -13.36
C GLY A 53 -9.56 14.97 -14.17
N ALA A 54 -9.64 13.68 -13.84
CA ALA A 54 -10.60 12.70 -14.35
C ALA A 54 -10.70 11.55 -13.36
N ASP A 55 -11.78 10.78 -13.43
CA ASP A 55 -12.04 9.70 -12.47
C ASP A 55 -10.89 8.70 -12.43
N GLY A 56 -10.42 8.44 -11.21
CA GLY A 56 -9.33 7.53 -10.92
C GLY A 56 -9.82 6.26 -10.22
N VAL A 57 -8.92 5.28 -10.11
CA VAL A 57 -9.16 4.05 -9.36
C VAL A 57 -7.99 3.78 -8.44
N ILE A 58 -8.30 3.48 -7.18
CA ILE A 58 -7.35 3.03 -6.17
C ILE A 58 -7.75 1.64 -5.72
N GLU A 59 -6.81 0.71 -5.77
CA GLU A 59 -7.08 -0.72 -5.58
C GLU A 59 -6.07 -1.36 -4.63
N LEU A 60 -6.58 -2.30 -3.85
CA LEU A 60 -5.80 -3.17 -2.98
C LEU A 60 -5.89 -4.60 -3.50
N LEU A 61 -4.74 -5.19 -3.80
CA LEU A 61 -4.68 -6.54 -4.34
C LEU A 61 -3.40 -7.27 -3.96
N GLN A 62 -3.49 -8.59 -3.99
CA GLN A 62 -2.34 -9.47 -3.98
C GLN A 62 -1.85 -9.73 -5.41
N THR A 63 -0.54 -9.88 -5.56
CA THR A 63 0.16 -10.19 -6.82
C THR A 63 1.26 -11.23 -6.59
N ASP A 64 1.73 -11.86 -7.67
CA ASP A 64 2.78 -12.88 -7.66
C ASP A 64 4.13 -12.41 -8.20
N VAL A 65 4.17 -11.28 -8.90
CA VAL A 65 5.40 -10.60 -9.34
C VAL A 65 5.55 -9.31 -8.53
N ALA A 66 6.77 -8.81 -8.33
CA ALA A 66 7.04 -7.55 -7.63
C ALA A 66 7.12 -6.37 -8.62
N ALA A 67 6.73 -5.19 -8.16
CA ALA A 67 7.11 -3.93 -8.79
C ALA A 67 8.55 -3.58 -8.40
N THR A 68 9.23 -2.81 -9.24
CA THR A 68 10.45 -2.09 -8.85
C THR A 68 10.05 -0.84 -8.07
N VAL A 69 10.42 -0.79 -6.79
CA VAL A 69 10.01 0.24 -5.82
C VAL A 69 11.21 0.91 -5.17
N ALA A 70 11.02 2.11 -4.62
CA ALA A 70 11.94 2.65 -3.62
C ALA A 70 11.84 1.78 -2.36
N ALA A 71 12.94 1.14 -1.98
CA ALA A 71 12.97 0.19 -0.88
C ALA A 71 12.66 0.90 0.45
N HIS A 72 11.84 0.27 1.29
CA HIS A 72 11.75 0.68 2.68
C HIS A 72 13.03 0.35 3.44
N VAL A 73 13.35 1.18 4.43
CA VAL A 73 14.22 0.82 5.55
C VAL A 73 13.39 0.24 6.69
N ALA A 74 14.02 -0.49 7.61
CA ALA A 74 13.33 -1.16 8.72
C ALA A 74 12.44 -0.22 9.55
N SER A 75 12.88 1.02 9.78
CA SER A 75 12.09 2.01 10.52
C SER A 75 10.81 2.45 9.81
N GLY A 76 10.67 2.21 8.50
CA GLY A 76 9.45 2.46 7.73
C GLY A 76 8.32 1.47 8.03
N VAL A 77 8.64 0.31 8.59
CA VAL A 77 7.65 -0.67 9.07
C VAL A 77 7.49 -0.47 10.57
N VAL A 78 6.53 0.37 10.95
CA VAL A 78 6.36 0.82 12.33
C VAL A 78 5.59 -0.24 13.11
N ASN A 79 6.18 -0.73 14.20
CA ASN A 79 5.47 -1.57 15.16
C ASN A 79 4.55 -0.70 16.01
N LEU A 80 3.27 -1.07 16.11
CA LEU A 80 2.29 -0.37 16.94
C LEU A 80 2.30 -0.84 18.41
N ASP A 81 3.02 -1.92 18.71
CA ASP A 81 3.39 -2.30 20.07
C ASP A 81 4.82 -1.79 20.36
N PRO A 82 5.01 -0.84 21.29
CA PRO A 82 6.32 -0.29 21.63
C PRO A 82 7.35 -1.32 22.11
N ASN A 83 6.89 -2.47 22.63
CA ASN A 83 7.77 -3.54 23.12
C ASN A 83 7.86 -4.72 22.13
N GLY A 84 7.22 -4.60 20.97
CA GLY A 84 7.17 -5.66 19.99
C GLY A 84 8.46 -5.79 19.19
N THR A 85 8.59 -6.92 18.49
CA THR A 85 9.76 -7.21 17.64
C THR A 85 9.72 -6.46 16.31
N ALA A 86 10.86 -6.38 15.62
CA ALA A 86 10.88 -5.88 14.25
C ALA A 86 10.10 -6.82 13.31
N SER A 87 9.53 -6.25 12.25
CA SER A 87 8.86 -7.02 11.20
C SER A 87 9.85 -7.90 10.42
N LEU A 88 9.36 -9.04 9.95
CA LEU A 88 10.06 -10.00 9.08
C LEU A 88 9.75 -9.79 7.60
N LEU A 89 9.04 -8.73 7.22
CA LEU A 89 8.84 -8.37 5.81
C LEU A 89 10.18 -8.27 5.08
N THR A 90 10.22 -8.79 3.85
CA THR A 90 11.42 -8.68 3.02
C THR A 90 11.51 -7.26 2.48
N LEU A 91 12.60 -6.55 2.77
CA LEU A 91 12.84 -5.18 2.29
C LEU A 91 13.76 -5.21 1.06
N GLY A 92 13.52 -4.31 0.11
CA GLY A 92 14.34 -4.21 -1.10
C GLY A 92 13.58 -3.63 -2.29
N THR A 93 14.31 -3.29 -3.34
CA THR A 93 13.76 -2.64 -4.54
C THR A 93 12.83 -3.53 -5.35
N SER A 94 12.83 -4.84 -5.11
CA SER A 94 11.88 -5.81 -5.66
C SER A 94 11.11 -6.54 -4.55
N ALA A 95 10.93 -5.88 -3.40
CA ALA A 95 10.26 -6.43 -2.23
C ALA A 95 9.40 -5.33 -1.57
N THR A 96 9.50 -5.14 -0.25
CA THR A 96 8.73 -4.10 0.45
C THR A 96 9.27 -2.70 0.18
N GLY A 97 8.40 -1.81 -0.28
CA GLY A 97 8.77 -0.45 -0.68
C GLY A 97 7.59 0.35 -1.21
N TYR A 98 7.86 1.53 -1.73
CA TYR A 98 6.87 2.50 -2.19
C TYR A 98 7.31 3.17 -3.48
N THR A 99 6.39 3.87 -4.15
CA THR A 99 6.66 4.65 -5.37
C THR A 99 7.31 3.81 -6.47
N ALA A 100 6.53 2.98 -7.15
CA ALA A 100 7.07 2.15 -8.21
C ALA A 100 7.64 2.97 -9.39
N SER A 101 8.79 2.51 -9.89
CA SER A 101 9.39 2.95 -11.15
C SER A 101 9.12 1.96 -12.29
N ALA A 102 8.69 0.74 -11.98
CA ALA A 102 8.20 -0.26 -12.93
C ALA A 102 7.23 -1.24 -12.25
N GLU A 103 6.12 -1.59 -12.89
CA GLU A 103 5.07 -2.43 -12.28
C GLU A 103 5.37 -3.94 -12.29
N GLY A 104 6.22 -4.39 -13.21
CA GLY A 104 6.35 -5.80 -13.55
C GLY A 104 5.13 -6.35 -14.30
N THR A 105 5.25 -7.54 -14.89
CA THR A 105 4.12 -8.23 -15.53
C THR A 105 3.56 -9.25 -14.55
N ILE A 106 2.38 -8.96 -13.99
CA ILE A 106 1.72 -9.83 -13.02
C ILE A 106 1.04 -10.99 -13.75
N THR A 107 1.21 -12.22 -13.26
CA THR A 107 0.61 -13.43 -13.86
C THR A 107 -0.57 -13.97 -13.05
N ALA A 108 -0.67 -13.65 -11.77
CA ALA A 108 -1.80 -13.99 -10.92
C ALA A 108 -2.12 -12.86 -9.92
N THR A 109 -3.41 -12.53 -9.81
CA THR A 109 -3.92 -11.50 -8.90
C THR A 109 -5.05 -12.03 -8.02
N ARG A 110 -5.20 -11.43 -6.82
CA ARG A 110 -6.41 -11.54 -6.01
C ARG A 110 -6.80 -10.15 -5.48
N PRO A 111 -7.82 -9.50 -6.05
CA PRO A 111 -8.29 -8.20 -5.57
C PRO A 111 -9.00 -8.35 -4.22
N PHE A 112 -8.80 -7.39 -3.33
CA PHE A 112 -9.51 -7.28 -2.05
C PHE A 112 -10.45 -6.09 -2.01
N ASP A 113 -10.07 -5.01 -2.68
CA ASP A 113 -10.84 -3.78 -2.71
C ASP A 113 -10.47 -2.91 -3.91
N ALA A 114 -11.44 -2.13 -4.41
CA ALA A 114 -11.25 -1.17 -5.48
C ALA A 114 -12.24 -0.01 -5.30
N ILE A 115 -11.72 1.21 -5.23
CA ILE A 115 -12.47 2.42 -4.96
C ILE A 115 -12.24 3.40 -6.10
N SER A 116 -13.33 3.91 -6.65
CA SER A 116 -13.28 5.01 -7.61
C SER A 116 -13.11 6.33 -6.86
N LEU A 117 -12.22 7.17 -7.37
CA LEU A 117 -12.05 8.55 -6.92
C LEU A 117 -12.59 9.45 -8.03
N SER A 118 -13.70 10.12 -7.75
CA SER A 118 -14.32 11.05 -8.70
C SER A 118 -13.46 12.29 -8.88
N SER A 119 -13.44 12.79 -10.11
CA SER A 119 -12.90 14.10 -10.45
C SER A 119 -13.79 15.26 -10.02
N VAL A 120 -15.06 15.00 -9.71
CA VAL A 120 -16.01 16.02 -9.30
C VAL A 120 -15.89 16.26 -7.79
N SER A 121 -15.49 17.47 -7.44
CA SER A 121 -15.36 17.88 -6.03
C SER A 121 -16.68 17.65 -5.27
N GLY A 122 -16.58 16.91 -4.16
CA GLY A 122 -17.73 16.60 -3.29
C GLY A 122 -18.50 15.33 -3.66
N GLU A 123 -18.22 14.68 -4.79
CA GLU A 123 -18.87 13.40 -5.16
C GLU A 123 -18.22 12.21 -4.44
N SER A 124 -16.90 12.23 -4.29
CA SER A 124 -16.15 11.25 -3.49
C SER A 124 -15.26 11.93 -2.47
N SER A 125 -15.10 11.30 -1.31
CA SER A 125 -14.11 11.73 -0.31
C SER A 125 -12.69 11.62 -0.88
N LEU A 126 -11.83 12.61 -0.60
CA LEU A 126 -10.39 12.57 -0.88
C LEU A 126 -9.61 11.72 0.13
N SER A 127 -10.32 10.95 0.95
CA SER A 127 -9.76 9.98 1.86
C SER A 127 -10.65 8.76 1.97
N TYR A 128 -10.02 7.62 2.20
CA TYR A 128 -10.68 6.33 2.34
C TYR A 128 -9.99 5.51 3.41
N VAL A 129 -10.79 4.84 4.23
CA VAL A 129 -10.32 3.88 5.22
C VAL A 129 -11.25 2.68 5.19
N ARG A 130 -10.66 1.48 5.17
CA ARG A 130 -11.39 0.24 5.38
C ARG A 130 -10.70 -0.62 6.41
N GLN A 131 -11.44 -0.89 7.48
CA GLN A 131 -11.07 -1.86 8.49
C GLN A 131 -11.80 -3.18 8.23
N TRP A 132 -11.10 -4.30 8.30
CA TRP A 132 -11.75 -5.61 8.21
C TRP A 132 -12.24 -6.07 9.58
N MET A 133 -13.48 -6.55 9.61
CA MET A 133 -14.00 -7.31 10.74
C MET A 133 -13.10 -8.52 11.00
N PRO A 134 -12.87 -8.91 12.28
CA PRO A 134 -11.94 -9.99 12.64
C PRO A 134 -12.07 -11.27 11.83
N ASP A 135 -13.29 -11.71 11.54
CA ASP A 135 -13.57 -12.98 10.85
C ASP A 135 -13.39 -12.90 9.32
N ALA A 136 -13.29 -11.71 8.75
CA ALA A 136 -13.21 -11.46 7.31
C ALA A 136 -11.83 -10.94 6.87
N ARG A 137 -10.84 -10.96 7.77
CA ARG A 137 -9.50 -10.43 7.52
C ARG A 137 -8.75 -11.25 6.46
N PRO A 138 -8.40 -10.66 5.31
CA PRO A 138 -7.67 -11.39 4.28
C PRO A 138 -6.26 -11.77 4.74
N ILE A 139 -5.80 -12.95 4.34
CA ILE A 139 -4.43 -13.44 4.59
C ILE A 139 -3.65 -13.41 3.29
N ILE A 140 -2.51 -12.73 3.29
CA ILE A 140 -1.53 -12.79 2.20
C ILE A 140 -0.57 -13.94 2.51
N PRO A 141 -0.50 -14.96 1.63
CA PRO A 141 0.35 -16.12 1.87
C PRO A 141 1.83 -15.75 1.70
N VAL A 142 2.71 -16.64 2.16
CA VAL A 142 4.17 -16.50 2.02
C VAL A 142 4.59 -16.27 0.57
N SER A 143 5.70 -15.56 0.38
CA SER A 143 6.29 -15.28 -0.94
C SER A 143 5.32 -14.65 -1.95
N LYS A 144 4.36 -13.83 -1.48
CA LYS A 144 3.51 -12.98 -2.32
C LYS A 144 3.70 -11.50 -1.98
N PHE A 145 3.11 -10.67 -2.85
CA PHE A 145 3.16 -9.23 -2.72
C PHE A 145 1.75 -8.69 -2.52
N LEU A 146 1.58 -7.85 -1.51
CA LEU A 146 0.40 -7.02 -1.36
C LEU A 146 0.71 -5.64 -1.94
N ARG A 147 -0.20 -5.09 -2.73
CA ARG A 147 -0.01 -3.79 -3.38
C ARG A 147 -1.23 -2.89 -3.21
N VAL A 148 -0.96 -1.63 -2.88
CA VAL A 148 -1.86 -0.51 -3.14
C VAL A 148 -1.46 0.09 -4.46
N ARG A 149 -2.37 0.15 -5.44
CA ARG A 149 -2.13 0.78 -6.74
C ARG A 149 -3.10 1.92 -6.95
N ALA A 150 -2.64 2.94 -7.67
CA ALA A 150 -3.44 4.07 -8.08
C ALA A 150 -3.30 4.30 -9.59
N THR A 151 -4.40 4.67 -10.23
CA THR A 151 -4.45 5.11 -11.62
C THR A 151 -5.28 6.38 -11.70
N THR A 152 -4.67 7.48 -12.15
CA THR A 152 -5.35 8.77 -12.33
C THR A 152 -5.14 9.26 -13.77
N PRO A 153 -6.06 8.93 -14.69
CA PRO A 153 -5.77 8.78 -16.12
C PRO A 153 -5.38 10.07 -16.87
N THR A 154 -5.63 11.26 -16.32
CA THR A 154 -5.31 12.54 -16.96
C THR A 154 -4.16 13.29 -16.29
N THR A 155 -4.12 13.31 -14.97
CA THR A 155 -3.07 13.95 -14.16
C THR A 155 -2.70 13.08 -12.98
N GLY A 156 -1.41 13.04 -12.66
CA GLY A 156 -0.96 12.54 -11.36
C GLY A 156 -1.48 13.44 -10.24
N ILE A 157 -1.89 12.84 -9.13
CA ILE A 157 -2.21 13.53 -7.88
C ILE A 157 -1.29 13.01 -6.79
N ASP A 158 -1.04 13.82 -5.79
CA ASP A 158 -0.21 13.41 -4.66
C ASP A 158 -1.06 12.66 -3.62
N MET A 159 -0.64 11.44 -3.27
CA MET A 159 -1.38 10.56 -2.36
C MET A 159 -0.51 10.02 -1.23
N ARG A 160 -1.13 9.82 -0.06
CA ARG A 160 -0.60 9.02 1.04
C ARG A 160 -1.40 7.72 1.13
N CYS A 161 -0.72 6.59 1.23
CA CYS A 161 -1.33 5.27 1.36
C CYS A 161 -0.73 4.56 2.55
N TYR A 162 -1.54 3.74 3.24
CA TYR A 162 -1.06 2.91 4.33
C TYR A 162 -1.74 1.55 4.39
N ILE A 163 -1.05 0.61 5.01
CA ILE A 163 -1.57 -0.71 5.36
C ILE A 163 -1.25 -0.96 6.83
N VAL A 164 -2.25 -1.44 7.57
CA VAL A 164 -2.11 -2.01 8.91
C VAL A 164 -2.27 -3.53 8.82
N PHE A 165 -1.30 -4.26 9.34
CA PHE A 165 -1.27 -5.72 9.23
C PHE A 165 -0.71 -6.38 10.49
N ASN A 166 -1.07 -7.64 10.71
CA ASN A 166 -0.38 -8.53 11.64
C ASN A 166 0.48 -9.52 10.85
N GLU A 167 1.63 -9.88 11.38
CA GLU A 167 2.32 -11.09 10.93
C GLU A 167 1.74 -12.31 11.64
N VAL A 168 1.43 -13.35 10.85
CA VAL A 168 0.80 -14.58 11.33
C VAL A 168 1.48 -15.81 10.70
N GLY A 169 1.39 -16.94 11.39
CA GLY A 169 2.23 -18.11 11.11
C GLY A 169 3.36 -18.20 12.12
#